data_AF-A0A7K7Y9U1-F1
#
_entry.id   AF-A0A7K7Y9U1-F1
#
_cell.length_a   1.000
_cell.length_b   1.000
_cell.length_c   1.000
_cell.angle_alpha   90.00
_cell.angle_beta   90.00
_cell.angle_gamma   90.00
#
_symmetry.space_group_name_H-M   'P 1'
#
loop_
_entity.id
_entity.type
_entity.pdbx_description
1 polymer ?
#
loop_
_entity_poly.entity_id
_entity_poly.type
_entity_poly.pdbx_seq_one_letter_code
_entity_poly.pdbx_strand_id
1 'polypeptide(L)'
;EPSLIFPPPRIQSYLPPKDLQSCLEANIREVFGPSLPEDWQQTPLQDNRLKHRLLARLAAELGHAVPNSQLHQMHCARDVLGFYLTTVKNGTKIDELVATELPLNLKIIWQQ
;
A
#
# COMPACT_ATOMS: atom_id res chain seq x y z
N GLU A 1 30.49 -5.37 -20.05
CA GLU A 1 29.84 -4.44 -19.10
C GLU A 1 28.34 -4.73 -19.07
N PRO A 2 27.67 -4.75 -17.90
CA PRO A 2 26.22 -4.88 -17.88
C PRO A 2 25.59 -3.54 -18.27
N SER A 3 24.82 -3.53 -19.34
CA SER A 3 24.02 -2.38 -19.75
C SER A 3 22.91 -2.14 -18.73
N LEU A 4 22.88 -0.94 -18.13
CA LEU A 4 21.78 -0.52 -17.26
C LEU A 4 20.56 -0.20 -18.14
N ILE A 5 19.67 -1.18 -18.29
CA ILE A 5 18.38 -1.02 -18.96
C ILE A 5 17.38 -0.43 -17.97
N PHE A 6 16.59 0.56 -18.40
CA PHE A 6 15.58 1.18 -17.55
C PHE A 6 14.44 0.18 -17.26
N PRO A 7 14.08 -0.07 -15.99
CA PRO A 7 12.98 -0.95 -15.65
C PRO A 7 11.64 -0.34 -16.07
N PRO A 8 10.62 -1.16 -16.38
CA PRO A 8 9.30 -0.64 -16.70
C PRO A 8 8.71 0.16 -15.52
N PRO A 9 7.92 1.21 -15.80
CA PRO A 9 7.23 1.96 -14.75
C PRO A 9 6.22 1.07 -14.01
N ARG A 10 6.12 1.25 -12.70
CA ARG A 10 5.16 0.52 -11.85
C ARG A 10 3.78 1.17 -11.93
N ILE A 11 2.75 0.35 -12.11
CA ILE A 11 1.35 0.78 -11.99
C ILE A 11 1.07 0.98 -10.50
N GLN A 12 0.57 2.15 -10.09
CA GLN A 12 0.36 2.47 -8.66
C GLN A 12 -1.00 1.99 -8.13
N SER A 13 -1.74 1.19 -8.90
CA SER A 13 -2.97 0.56 -8.42
C SER A 13 -2.64 -0.43 -7.32
N TYR A 14 -3.36 -0.36 -6.21
CA TYR A 14 -3.18 -1.23 -5.07
C TYR A 14 -4.50 -1.85 -4.64
N LEU A 15 -4.48 -3.17 -4.45
CA LEU A 15 -5.58 -3.95 -3.90
C LEU A 15 -5.07 -4.69 -2.66
N PRO A 16 -5.77 -4.59 -1.52
CA PRO A 16 -5.35 -5.24 -0.29
C PRO A 16 -5.43 -6.76 -0.46
N PRO A 17 -4.35 -7.50 -0.14
CA PRO A 17 -4.41 -8.96 -0.11
C PRO A 17 -5.30 -9.45 1.04
N LYS A 18 -5.92 -10.62 0.87
CA LYS A 18 -6.85 -11.19 1.88
C LYS A 18 -6.15 -11.52 3.20
N ASP A 19 -4.88 -11.86 3.12
CA ASP A 19 -3.97 -12.23 4.21
C ASP A 19 -3.16 -11.04 4.76
N LEU A 20 -3.57 -9.80 4.44
CA LEU A 20 -2.86 -8.58 4.86
C LEU A 20 -2.61 -8.54 6.38
N GLN A 21 -3.59 -8.92 7.20
CA GLN A 21 -3.43 -8.91 8.66
C GLN A 21 -2.34 -9.88 9.12
N SER A 22 -2.33 -11.11 8.60
CA SER A 22 -1.34 -12.13 8.96
C SER A 22 0.05 -11.75 8.46
N CYS A 23 0.15 -11.19 7.25
CA CYS A 23 1.41 -10.67 6.71
C CYS A 23 1.97 -9.52 7.56
N LEU A 24 1.11 -8.58 7.97
CA LEU A 24 1.49 -7.45 8.80
C LEU A 24 1.95 -7.91 10.19
N GLU A 25 1.22 -8.84 10.80
CA GLU A 25 1.57 -9.43 12.10
C GLU A 25 2.94 -10.13 12.05
N ALA A 26 3.20 -10.93 11.02
CA ALA A 26 4.48 -11.60 10.83
C ALA A 26 5.64 -10.59 10.71
N ASN A 27 5.46 -9.54 9.90
CA ASN A 27 6.44 -8.48 9.72
C ASN A 27 6.72 -7.71 11.03
N ILE A 28 5.68 -7.40 11.80
CA ILE A 28 5.83 -6.69 13.09
C ILE A 28 6.56 -7.58 14.09
N ARG A 29 6.18 -8.86 14.22
CA ARG A 29 6.86 -9.81 15.12
C ARG A 29 8.33 -9.99 14.75
N GLU A 30 8.67 -9.98 13.47
CA GLU A 30 10.06 -10.10 13.03
C GLU A 30 10.90 -8.83 13.30
N VAL A 31 10.31 -7.64 13.14
CA VAL A 31 11.01 -6.36 13.33
C VAL A 31 11.12 -5.97 14.80
N PHE A 32 10.05 -6.14 15.58
CA PHE A 32 9.96 -5.72 16.98
C PHE A 32 10.26 -6.87 17.96
N GLY A 33 10.26 -8.11 17.50
CA GLY A 33 10.62 -9.29 18.29
C GLY A 33 9.45 -9.91 19.09
N PRO A 34 9.73 -11.00 19.82
CA PRO A 34 8.72 -11.78 20.56
C PRO A 34 8.19 -11.11 21.82
N SER A 35 8.72 -9.95 22.24
CA SER A 35 8.25 -9.18 23.39
C SER A 35 7.00 -8.35 23.11
N LEU A 36 6.34 -8.60 21.97
CA LEU A 36 5.14 -7.87 21.58
C LEU A 36 3.94 -8.30 22.45
N PRO A 37 3.09 -7.35 22.89
CA PRO A 37 1.80 -7.70 23.46
C PRO A 37 0.92 -8.45 22.45
N GLU A 38 -0.04 -9.22 22.97
CA GLU A 38 -1.02 -9.96 22.17
C GLU A 38 -1.81 -9.03 21.25
N ASP A 39 -2.07 -7.79 21.70
CA ASP A 39 -2.60 -6.69 20.90
C ASP A 39 -1.50 -6.00 20.05
N TRP A 40 -0.94 -6.74 19.10
CA TRP A 40 0.10 -6.25 18.18
C TRP A 40 -0.30 -5.00 17.38
N GLN A 41 -1.61 -4.76 17.18
CA GLN A 41 -2.10 -3.58 16.47
C GLN A 41 -1.88 -2.27 17.24
N GLN A 42 -1.77 -2.34 18.57
CA GLN A 42 -1.51 -1.17 19.42
C GLN A 42 -0.02 -0.90 19.61
N THR A 43 0.85 -1.70 19.00
CA THR A 43 2.30 -1.50 19.12
C THR A 43 2.69 -0.12 18.58
N PRO A 44 3.31 0.73 19.42
CA PRO A 44 3.69 2.07 19.02
C PRO A 44 4.98 2.05 18.18
N LEU A 45 4.97 2.77 17.05
CA LEU A 45 6.07 2.90 16.10
C LEU A 45 6.97 4.11 16.44
N GLN A 46 7.45 4.18 17.69
CA GLN A 46 8.24 5.33 18.16
C GLN A 46 9.68 5.34 17.63
N ASP A 47 10.30 4.16 17.52
CA ASP A 47 11.65 4.06 16.98
C ASP A 47 11.63 4.24 15.45
N ASN A 48 12.17 5.36 14.98
CA ASN A 48 12.26 5.70 13.57
C ASN A 48 13.00 4.64 12.74
N ARG A 49 13.99 3.94 13.31
CA ARG A 49 14.74 2.89 12.60
C ARG A 49 13.87 1.66 12.39
N LEU A 50 13.15 1.22 13.43
CA LEU A 50 12.23 0.09 13.34
C LEU A 50 11.03 0.41 12.45
N LYS A 51 10.47 1.62 12.58
CA LYS A 51 9.40 2.13 11.71
C LYS A 51 9.83 2.12 10.24
N HIS A 52 11.01 2.66 9.93
CA HIS A 52 11.53 2.64 8.57
C HIS A 52 11.73 1.21 8.07
N ARG A 53 12.32 0.32 8.88
CA ARG A 53 12.54 -1.09 8.50
C ARG A 53 11.22 -1.82 8.21
N LEU A 54 10.21 -1.61 9.04
CA LEU A 54 8.87 -2.17 8.83
C LEU A 54 8.26 -1.66 7.51
N LEU A 55 8.18 -0.34 7.33
CA LEU A 55 7.56 0.27 6.15
C LEU A 55 8.31 -0.07 4.85
N ALA A 56 9.64 -0.15 4.89
CA ALA A 56 10.43 -0.53 3.73
C ALA A 56 10.18 -1.99 3.30
N ARG A 57 10.02 -2.91 4.26
CA ARG A 57 9.66 -4.30 3.97
C ARG A 57 8.26 -4.43 3.40
N LEU A 58 7.28 -3.78 4.02
CA LEU A 58 5.91 -3.76 3.51
C LEU A 58 5.82 -3.16 2.10
N ALA A 59 6.58 -2.11 1.82
CA ALA A 59 6.65 -1.52 0.48
C ALA A 59 7.26 -2.48 -0.56
N ALA A 60 8.21 -3.32 -0.17
CA ALA A 60 8.81 -4.33 -1.04
C ALA A 60 7.86 -5.52 -1.27
N GLU A 61 7.19 -6.00 -0.23
CA GLU A 61 6.28 -7.15 -0.29
C GLU A 61 4.95 -6.81 -0.98
N LEU A 62 4.34 -5.69 -0.62
CA LEU A 62 3.03 -5.26 -1.13
C LEU A 62 3.14 -4.42 -2.40
N GLY A 63 4.36 -3.99 -2.77
CA GLY A 63 4.60 -3.08 -3.90
C GLY A 63 4.00 -1.69 -3.72
N HIS A 64 3.52 -1.34 -2.52
CA HIS A 64 2.85 -0.09 -2.21
C HIS A 64 3.55 0.63 -1.04
N ALA A 65 4.15 1.77 -1.33
CA ALA A 65 4.91 2.57 -0.37
C ALA A 65 4.04 3.67 0.25
N VAL A 66 4.22 3.92 1.53
CA VAL A 66 3.55 5.03 2.23
C VAL A 66 4.12 6.37 1.75
N PRO A 67 3.28 7.32 1.33
CA PRO A 67 3.74 8.64 0.90
C PRO A 67 4.26 9.47 2.09
N ASN A 68 5.23 10.35 1.82
CA ASN A 68 5.86 11.19 2.85
C ASN A 68 4.86 12.04 3.64
N SER A 69 3.79 12.50 2.98
CA SER A 69 2.71 13.28 3.61
C SER A 69 1.96 12.49 4.69
N GLN A 70 1.93 11.17 4.62
CA GLN A 70 1.20 10.30 5.57
C GLN A 70 2.12 9.61 6.57
N LEU A 71 3.45 9.70 6.41
CA LEU A 71 4.40 9.06 7.34
C LEU A 71 4.24 9.55 8.79
N HIS A 72 3.90 10.81 9.00
CA HIS A 72 3.68 11.36 10.34
C HIS A 72 2.43 10.78 11.02
N GLN A 73 1.46 10.26 10.25
CA GLN A 73 0.21 9.69 10.75
C GLN A 73 0.36 8.22 11.16
N MET A 74 1.46 7.58 10.79
CA MET A 74 1.76 6.18 11.15
C MET A 74 2.35 6.10 12.56
N HIS A 75 1.50 6.19 13.58
CA HIS A 75 1.91 6.14 14.98
C HIS A 75 1.92 4.72 15.55
N CYS A 76 0.96 3.89 15.14
CA CYS A 76 0.81 2.51 15.59
C CYS A 76 0.64 1.55 14.41
N ALA A 77 0.80 0.26 14.67
CA ALA A 77 0.55 -0.78 13.67
C ALA A 77 -0.88 -0.74 13.08
N ARG A 78 -1.87 -0.33 13.88
CA ARG A 78 -3.25 -0.09 13.41
C ARG A 78 -3.33 0.96 12.30
N ASP A 79 -2.56 2.05 12.39
CA ASP A 79 -2.60 3.13 11.40
C ASP A 79 -2.05 2.63 10.06
N VAL A 80 -0.97 1.83 10.13
CA VAL A 80 -0.37 1.17 8.98
C VAL A 80 -1.36 0.17 8.35
N LEU A 81 -2.03 -0.64 9.18
CA LEU A 81 -3.08 -1.55 8.69
C LEU A 81 -4.22 -0.78 8.01
N GLY A 82 -4.68 0.32 8.60
CA GLY A 82 -5.74 1.16 8.03
C GLY A 82 -5.35 1.73 6.66
N PHE A 83 -4.10 2.17 6.51
CA PHE A 83 -3.57 2.61 5.22
C PHE A 83 -3.62 1.49 4.18
N TYR A 84 -3.06 0.32 4.49
CA TYR A 84 -3.00 -0.81 3.56
C TYR A 84 -4.35 -1.53 3.34
N LEU A 85 -5.39 -1.24 4.11
CA LEU A 85 -6.74 -1.71 3.80
C LEU A 85 -7.41 -0.87 2.70
N THR A 86 -6.90 0.32 2.44
CA THR A 86 -7.49 1.25 1.46
C THR A 86 -7.07 0.87 0.04
N THR A 87 -8.04 0.64 -0.84
CA THR A 87 -7.77 0.39 -2.26
C THR A 87 -7.35 1.66 -2.97
N VAL A 88 -6.37 1.56 -3.88
CA VAL A 88 -5.94 2.67 -4.74
C VAL A 88 -6.18 2.28 -6.19
N LYS A 89 -7.04 3.03 -6.89
CA LYS A 89 -7.30 2.84 -8.32
C LYS A 89 -6.53 3.89 -9.12
N ASN A 90 -5.82 3.44 -10.14
CA ASN A 90 -5.01 4.31 -11.01
C ASN A 90 -5.70 4.68 -12.33
N GLY A 91 -6.99 4.38 -12.48
CA GLY A 91 -7.76 4.73 -13.68
C GLY A 91 -8.00 6.24 -13.76
N THR A 92 -8.03 6.78 -14.98
CA THR A 92 -8.58 8.12 -15.19
C THR A 92 -10.08 8.10 -14.89
N LYS A 93 -10.67 9.29 -14.66
CA LYS A 93 -12.12 9.40 -14.48
C LYS A 93 -12.92 8.83 -15.66
N ILE A 94 -12.33 8.82 -16.85
CA ILE A 94 -12.96 8.28 -18.05
C ILE A 94 -12.85 6.77 -18.06
N ASP A 95 -11.71 6.19 -17.69
CA ASP A 95 -11.59 4.74 -17.53
C ASP A 95 -12.60 4.21 -16.51
N GLU A 96 -12.79 4.94 -15.40
CA GLU A 96 -13.81 4.61 -14.41
C GLU A 96 -15.23 4.70 -14.98
N LEU A 97 -15.54 5.75 -15.73
CA LEU A 97 -16.86 5.95 -16.34
C LEU A 97 -17.17 4.89 -17.41
N VAL A 98 -16.20 4.54 -18.26
CA VAL A 98 -16.34 3.52 -19.29
C VAL A 98 -16.48 2.12 -18.69
N ALA A 99 -15.90 1.88 -17.51
CA ALA A 99 -16.09 0.62 -16.77
C ALA A 99 -17.49 0.47 -16.15
N THR A 100 -18.30 1.54 -16.09
CA THR A 100 -19.70 1.46 -15.66
C THR A 100 -20.63 1.10 -16.81
N GLU A 101 -21.81 0.55 -16.51
CA GLU A 101 -22.84 0.29 -17.53
C GLU A 101 -23.38 1.61 -18.09
N LEU A 102 -22.86 2.01 -19.25
CA LEU A 102 -23.32 3.20 -19.94
C LEU A 102 -24.72 2.97 -20.56
N PRO A 103 -25.63 3.95 -20.48
CA PRO A 103 -26.89 3.90 -21.19
C PRO A 103 -26.68 3.71 -22.70
N LEU A 104 -27.57 2.94 -23.35
CA LEU A 104 -27.45 2.59 -24.79
C LEU A 104 -27.42 3.82 -25.72
N ASN A 105 -27.93 4.96 -25.27
CA ASN A 105 -27.95 6.23 -26.01
C ASN A 105 -26.71 7.11 -25.76
N LEU A 106 -25.76 6.67 -24.94
CA LEU A 106 -24.57 7.44 -24.59
C LEU A 106 -23.31 6.80 -25.19
N LYS A 107 -22.64 7.54 -26.07
CA LYS A 107 -21.36 7.15 -26.67
C LYS A 107 -20.30 8.18 -26.30
N ILE A 108 -19.22 7.73 -25.66
CA ILE A 108 -18.07 8.56 -25.29
C ILE A 108 -16.94 8.25 -26.27
N ILE A 109 -16.40 9.27 -26.92
CA ILE A 109 -15.23 9.16 -27.82
C ILE A 109 -14.11 9.96 -27.19
N TRP A 110 -12.98 9.30 -26.91
CA TRP A 110 -11.79 9.96 -26.41
C TRP A 110 -10.99 10.56 -27.58
N GLN A 111 -10.80 11.88 -27.57
CA GLN A 111 -9.91 12.59 -28.48
C GLN A 111 -8.79 13.19 -27.64
N GLN A 112 -7.55 12.90 -28.03
CA GLN A 112 -6.34 13.23 -27.28
C GLN A 112 -5.51 14.25 -28.04
#